data_AF-A0A6J4MPG7-F1
#
_entry.id   AF-A0A6J4MPG7-F1
#
_cell.length_a   1.000
_cell.length_b   1.000
_cell.length_c   1.000
_cell.angle_alpha   90.00
_cell.angle_beta   90.00
_cell.angle_gamma   90.00
#
_symmetry.space_group_name_H-M   'P 1'
#
loop_
_entity.id
_entity.type
_entity.pdbx_description
1 polymer ?
#
loop_
_entity_poly.entity_id
_entity_poly.type
_entity_poly.pdbx_seq_one_letter_code
_entity_poly.pdbx_strand_id
1 'polypeptide(L)'
;ERCLSPEAPRVDAPWVGTCPEGHTVQRHRRPERLYLCGRCQGNVADRLLDWRHRGREVPMHPNYLAELGQMSAARPLGTIPVGTRVRLRSPGRYDGRVGRVVKRGRTRFHVQVADGVLTVPFAMVEPA
;
A
#
# COMPACT_ATOMS: atom_id res chain seq x y z
N GLU A 1 -35.49 19.76 -6.09
CA GLU A 1 -35.35 20.37 -4.75
C GLU A 1 -34.74 19.39 -3.75
N ARG A 2 -33.94 19.86 -2.78
CA ARG A 2 -33.47 19.05 -1.64
C ARG A 2 -34.52 19.13 -0.54
N CYS A 3 -34.89 17.98 0.05
CA CYS A 3 -35.93 17.89 1.08
C CYS A 3 -35.57 18.56 2.42
N LEU A 4 -34.31 18.96 2.62
CA LEU A 4 -33.84 19.60 3.85
C LEU A 4 -32.96 20.80 3.52
N SER A 5 -33.09 21.87 4.31
CA SER A 5 -32.20 23.03 4.26
C SER A 5 -30.77 22.59 4.58
N PRO A 6 -29.73 23.16 3.92
CA PRO A 6 -28.34 22.94 4.30
C PRO A 6 -28.02 23.30 5.77
N GLU A 7 -28.83 24.17 6.39
CA GLU A 7 -28.71 24.62 7.78
C GLU A 7 -29.42 23.71 8.79
N ALA A 8 -30.11 22.65 8.33
CA ALA A 8 -30.77 21.73 9.24
C ALA A 8 -29.76 21.07 10.19
N PRO A 9 -30.09 20.92 11.48
CA PRO A 9 -29.20 20.31 12.47
C PRO A 9 -28.82 18.89 12.06
N ARG A 10 -27.53 18.58 12.15
CA ARG A 10 -27.00 17.24 11.83
C ARG A 10 -26.65 16.53 13.12
N VAL A 11 -27.03 15.26 13.20
CA VAL A 11 -26.59 14.40 14.30
C VAL A 11 -25.13 14.06 14.09
N ASP A 12 -24.30 14.34 15.09
CA ASP A 12 -22.89 13.96 15.06
C ASP A 12 -22.75 12.45 14.89
N ALA A 13 -21.97 12.06 13.88
CA ALA A 13 -21.71 10.66 13.65
C ALA A 13 -20.71 10.16 14.70
N PRO A 14 -20.97 9.00 15.34
CA PRO A 14 -20.14 8.50 16.43
C PRO A 14 -18.73 8.10 15.98
N TRP A 15 -18.50 7.79 14.71
CA TRP A 15 -17.17 7.45 14.20
C TRP A 15 -16.53 8.65 13.52
N VAL A 16 -15.32 9.00 13.95
CA VAL A 16 -14.50 10.07 13.36
C VAL A 16 -13.19 9.47 12.90
N GLY A 17 -12.92 9.60 11.61
CA GLY A 17 -11.68 9.20 10.96
C GLY A 17 -10.79 10.42 10.73
N THR A 18 -9.54 10.38 11.14
CA THR A 18 -8.56 11.48 10.99
C THR A 18 -7.35 11.00 10.21
N CYS A 19 -6.92 11.72 9.18
CA CYS A 19 -5.67 11.43 8.47
C CYS A 19 -4.46 12.10 9.17
N PRO A 20 -3.21 11.73 8.82
CA PRO A 20 -2.01 12.38 9.36
C PRO A 20 -1.99 13.90 9.19
N GLU A 21 -2.48 14.41 8.05
CA GLU A 21 -2.62 15.87 7.79
C GLU A 21 -3.77 16.56 8.58
N GLY A 22 -4.51 15.82 9.41
CA GLY A 22 -5.58 16.38 10.25
C GLY A 22 -6.97 16.50 9.61
N HIS A 23 -7.17 16.07 8.37
CA HIS A 23 -8.52 16.04 7.77
C HIS A 23 -9.41 15.00 8.47
N THR A 24 -10.64 15.40 8.78
CA THR A 24 -11.63 14.55 9.43
C THR A 24 -12.74 14.10 8.48
N VAL A 25 -13.23 12.88 8.72
CA VAL A 25 -14.40 12.28 8.05
C VAL A 25 -15.27 11.59 9.10
N GLN A 26 -16.58 11.83 9.07
CA GLN A 26 -17.52 11.25 10.02
C GLN A 26 -18.33 10.09 9.41
N ARG A 27 -18.63 9.06 10.20
CA ARG A 27 -19.50 7.93 9.82
C ARG A 27 -20.42 7.48 10.96
N HIS A 28 -21.62 7.03 10.58
CA HIS A 28 -22.58 6.47 11.56
C HIS A 28 -22.29 5.01 11.90
N ARG A 29 -21.83 4.22 10.92
CA ARG A 29 -21.47 2.82 11.13
C ARG A 29 -19.96 2.66 11.34
N ARG A 30 -19.58 1.62 12.09
CA ARG A 30 -18.19 1.20 12.25
C ARG A 30 -17.59 0.91 10.86
N PRO A 31 -16.42 1.45 10.55
CA PRO A 31 -15.71 1.11 9.31
C PRO A 31 -15.35 -0.37 9.30
N GLU A 32 -15.71 -1.06 8.21
CA GLU A 32 -15.38 -2.47 7.99
C GLU A 32 -14.12 -2.65 7.16
N ARG A 33 -13.70 -1.62 6.41
CA ARG A 33 -12.57 -1.63 5.48
C ARG A 33 -11.68 -0.41 5.70
N LEU A 34 -10.45 -0.44 5.18
CA LEU A 34 -9.58 0.72 5.18
C LEU A 34 -10.20 1.86 4.35
N TYR A 35 -10.03 3.09 4.84
CA TYR A 35 -10.42 4.28 4.12
C TYR A 35 -9.24 5.22 3.98
N LEU A 36 -9.15 5.83 2.81
CA LEU A 36 -8.14 6.84 2.49
C LEU A 36 -8.80 8.21 2.41
N CYS A 37 -8.08 9.21 2.88
CA CYS A 37 -8.44 10.60 2.72
C CYS A 37 -8.47 10.95 1.23
N GLY A 38 -9.62 11.47 0.78
CA GLY A 38 -9.79 11.96 -0.59
C GLY A 38 -9.11 13.30 -0.85
N ARG A 39 -8.70 14.03 0.21
CA ARG A 39 -8.05 15.34 0.12
C ARG A 39 -6.52 15.23 0.10
N CYS A 40 -5.95 14.26 0.81
CA CYS A 40 -4.51 14.02 0.85
C CYS A 40 -4.04 13.36 -0.46
N GLN A 41 -2.85 13.77 -0.91
CA GLN A 41 -2.10 13.12 -1.98
C GLN A 41 -0.99 12.27 -1.35
N GLY A 42 -0.32 11.44 -2.15
CA GLY A 42 0.80 10.61 -1.68
C GLY A 42 0.46 9.13 -1.55
N ASN A 43 1.26 8.44 -0.75
CA ASN A 43 1.15 6.99 -0.58
C ASN A 43 -0.05 6.62 0.33
N VAL A 44 -0.30 5.32 0.49
CA VAL A 44 -1.44 4.85 1.29
C VAL A 44 -1.34 5.25 2.76
N ALA A 45 -0.13 5.26 3.35
CA ALA A 45 0.09 5.64 4.74
C ALA A 45 -0.18 7.12 4.99
N ASP A 46 0.23 8.01 4.08
CA ASP A 46 -0.03 9.46 4.18
C ASP A 46 -1.53 9.80 4.16
N ARG A 47 -2.33 8.89 3.60
CA ARG A 47 -3.76 9.08 3.36
C ARG A 47 -4.64 8.26 4.29
N LEU A 48 -4.09 7.33 5.07
CA LEU A 48 -4.86 6.39 5.87
C LEU A 48 -5.66 7.12 6.97
N LEU A 49 -6.94 6.79 7.11
CA LEU A 49 -7.76 7.32 8.20
C LEU A 49 -7.64 6.46 9.46
N ASP A 50 -7.23 7.09 10.55
CA ASP A 50 -7.30 6.54 11.91
C ASP A 50 -8.67 6.81 12.52
N TRP A 51 -9.31 5.78 13.07
CA TRP A 51 -10.72 5.84 13.46
C TRP A 51 -10.92 5.81 14.97
N ARG A 52 -11.74 6.72 15.46
CA ARG A 52 -12.17 6.80 16.86
C ARG A 52 -13.69 6.77 16.96
N HIS A 53 -14.20 6.06 17.95
CA HIS A 53 -15.62 6.01 18.28
C HIS A 53 -15.90 6.91 19.49
N ARG A 54 -16.61 8.02 19.27
CA ARG A 54 -16.89 9.06 20.28
C ARG A 54 -15.61 9.53 20.98
N GLY A 55 -14.56 9.73 20.19
CA GLY A 55 -13.23 10.15 20.68
C GLY A 55 -12.40 9.04 21.33
N ARG A 56 -12.90 7.81 21.43
CA ARG A 56 -12.19 6.68 22.03
C ARG A 56 -11.61 5.75 20.97
N GLU A 57 -10.43 5.24 21.25
CA GLU A 57 -9.87 4.10 20.53
C GLU A 57 -10.64 2.85 20.93
N VAL A 58 -11.13 2.12 19.93
CA VAL A 58 -11.89 0.89 20.12
C VAL A 58 -11.35 -0.16 19.16
N PRO A 59 -11.48 -1.45 19.47
CA PRO A 59 -11.10 -2.49 18.53
C PRO A 59 -11.77 -2.27 17.17
N MET A 60 -11.00 -2.32 16.09
CA MET A 60 -11.49 -2.18 14.71
C MET A 60 -12.05 -3.49 14.17
N HIS A 61 -12.88 -3.42 13.13
CA HIS A 61 -13.59 -4.60 12.60
C HIS A 61 -12.57 -5.65 12.12
N PRO A 62 -12.81 -6.96 12.25
CA PRO A 62 -11.85 -7.98 11.80
C PRO A 62 -11.40 -7.81 10.34
N ASN A 63 -12.31 -7.44 9.44
CA ASN A 63 -11.97 -7.14 8.04
C ASN A 63 -11.02 -5.94 7.90
N TYR A 64 -11.20 -4.89 8.71
CA TYR A 64 -10.32 -3.72 8.72
C TYR A 64 -8.92 -4.13 9.16
N LEU A 65 -8.82 -4.91 10.23
CA LEU A 65 -7.54 -5.40 10.76
C LEU A 65 -6.85 -6.34 9.75
N ALA A 66 -7.61 -7.18 9.06
CA ALA A 66 -7.09 -8.05 8.02
C ALA A 66 -6.51 -7.26 6.83
N GLU A 67 -7.21 -6.21 6.36
CA GLU A 67 -6.70 -5.34 5.29
C GLU A 67 -5.46 -4.56 5.73
N LEU A 68 -5.44 -4.04 6.96
CA LEU A 68 -4.27 -3.38 7.54
C LEU A 68 -3.08 -4.35 7.63
N GLY A 69 -3.34 -5.59 8.07
CA GLY A 69 -2.40 -6.69 8.08
C GLY A 69 -1.86 -6.98 6.69
N GLN A 70 -2.71 -7.10 5.67
CA GLN A 70 -2.29 -7.31 4.28
C GLN A 70 -1.43 -6.15 3.76
N MET A 71 -1.72 -4.91 4.12
CA MET A 71 -0.92 -3.76 3.70
C MET A 71 0.47 -3.73 4.38
N SER A 72 0.54 -4.05 5.68
CA SER A 72 1.82 -4.12 6.41
C SER A 72 2.64 -5.36 6.02
N ALA A 73 1.97 -6.49 5.75
CA ALA A 73 2.55 -7.74 5.29
C ALA A 73 2.91 -7.72 3.80
N ALA A 74 2.24 -6.87 3.01
CA ALA A 74 2.74 -6.35 1.75
C ALA A 74 3.94 -5.44 2.03
N ARG A 75 4.97 -6.02 2.66
CA ARG A 75 6.34 -5.61 2.46
C ARG A 75 6.44 -5.47 0.95
N PRO A 76 6.80 -4.29 0.40
CA PRO A 76 7.06 -4.22 -1.02
C PRO A 76 7.97 -5.41 -1.29
N LEU A 77 7.60 -6.31 -2.21
CA LEU A 77 8.50 -7.39 -2.65
C LEU A 77 9.83 -6.68 -2.86
N GLY A 78 10.76 -6.89 -1.91
CA GLY A 78 11.71 -5.85 -1.48
C GLY A 78 12.19 -5.10 -2.69
N THR A 79 11.89 -3.81 -2.80
CA THR A 79 12.11 -3.02 -4.02
C THR A 79 13.58 -3.18 -4.40
N ILE A 80 13.93 -4.19 -5.20
CA ILE A 80 15.30 -4.69 -5.22
C ILE A 80 16.17 -3.52 -5.67
N PRO A 81 17.03 -2.98 -4.79
CA PRO A 81 17.79 -1.79 -5.11
C PRO A 81 18.69 -2.05 -6.31
N VAL A 82 18.94 -0.98 -7.07
CA VAL A 82 20.05 -1.03 -8.04
C VAL A 82 21.33 -1.30 -7.24
N GLY A 83 22.06 -2.32 -7.65
CA GLY A 83 23.26 -2.80 -7.03
C GLY A 83 23.10 -4.08 -6.21
N THR A 84 21.88 -4.55 -5.97
CA THR A 84 21.62 -5.79 -5.24
C THR A 84 21.90 -7.02 -6.10
N ARG A 85 22.47 -8.06 -5.49
CA ARG A 85 22.67 -9.37 -6.12
C ARG A 85 21.35 -10.14 -6.10
N VAL A 86 21.01 -10.70 -7.25
CA VAL A 86 19.76 -11.43 -7.46
C VAL A 86 20.01 -12.72 -8.22
N ARG A 87 19.22 -13.75 -7.91
CA ARG A 87 19.17 -15.01 -8.63
C ARG A 87 18.00 -14.97 -9.61
N LEU A 88 18.27 -15.37 -10.84
CA LEU A 88 17.30 -15.44 -11.92
C LEU A 88 16.60 -16.79 -11.89
N ARG A 89 15.27 -16.78 -11.99
CA ARG A 89 14.39 -17.94 -12.07
C ARG A 89 13.65 -17.87 -13.38
N SER A 90 14.23 -18.46 -14.43
CA SER A 90 13.68 -18.39 -15.77
C SER A 90 13.52 -19.80 -16.31
N PRO A 91 12.39 -20.15 -16.95
CA PRO A 91 12.30 -21.39 -17.70
C PRO A 91 13.20 -21.29 -18.95
N GLY A 92 14.49 -21.57 -18.80
CA GLY A 92 15.47 -21.48 -19.89
C GLY A 92 16.93 -21.41 -19.45
N ARG A 93 17.81 -21.03 -20.39
CA ARG A 93 19.28 -21.01 -20.27
C ARG A 93 19.85 -20.18 -19.11
N TYR A 94 19.06 -19.27 -18.54
CA TYR A 94 19.51 -18.34 -17.50
C TYR A 94 19.00 -18.70 -16.11
N ASP A 95 18.36 -19.87 -15.94
CA ASP A 95 17.92 -20.34 -14.62
C ASP A 95 19.09 -20.49 -13.65
N GLY A 96 18.86 -20.14 -12.38
CA GLY A 96 19.84 -20.25 -11.30
C GLY A 96 21.00 -19.26 -11.38
N ARG A 97 21.12 -18.47 -12.46
CA ARG A 97 22.20 -17.49 -12.60
C ARG A 97 22.06 -16.36 -11.60
N VAL A 98 23.21 -15.90 -11.10
CA VAL A 98 23.28 -14.75 -10.20
C VAL A 98 23.85 -13.56 -10.94
N GLY A 99 23.24 -12.39 -10.75
CA GLY A 99 23.73 -11.14 -11.31
C GLY A 99 23.37 -9.95 -10.41
N ARG A 100 23.82 -8.76 -10.81
CA ARG A 100 23.61 -7.51 -10.07
C ARG A 100 22.59 -6.65 -10.78
N VAL A 101 21.57 -6.15 -10.10
CA VAL A 101 20.60 -5.22 -10.70
C VAL A 101 21.34 -3.93 -11.08
N VAL A 102 21.38 -3.58 -12.37
CA VAL A 102 21.99 -2.33 -12.85
C VAL A 102 20.95 -1.25 -13.12
N LYS A 103 19.71 -1.64 -13.43
CA LYS A 103 18.61 -0.69 -13.66
C LYS A 103 17.28 -1.33 -13.32
N ARG A 104 16.39 -0.53 -12.73
CA ARG A 104 14.99 -0.89 -12.49
C ARG A 104 14.09 -0.15 -13.47
N GLY A 105 13.36 -0.89 -14.30
CA GLY A 105 12.26 -0.35 -15.10
C GLY A 105 10.95 -0.37 -14.33
N ARG A 106 9.83 -0.09 -15.01
CA ARG A 106 8.49 -0.15 -14.40
C ARG A 106 8.00 -1.57 -14.14
N THR A 107 8.42 -2.55 -14.95
CA THR A 107 7.93 -3.95 -14.93
C THR A 107 9.04 -5.00 -15.02
N ARG A 108 10.31 -4.58 -15.05
CA ARG A 108 11.48 -5.43 -15.33
C ARG A 108 12.77 -4.88 -14.71
N PHE A 109 13.69 -5.77 -14.35
CA PHE A 109 15.07 -5.43 -14.00
C PHE A 109 15.99 -5.60 -15.21
N HIS A 110 17.05 -4.80 -15.24
CA HIS A 110 18.24 -5.09 -16.02
C HIS A 110 19.28 -5.61 -15.04
N VAL A 111 19.76 -6.83 -15.26
CA VAL A 111 20.66 -7.53 -14.37
C VAL A 111 21.95 -7.80 -15.10
N GLN A 112 23.06 -7.28 -14.58
CA GLN A 112 24.40 -7.60 -15.07
C GLN A 112 24.78 -9.00 -14.59
N VAL A 113 24.98 -9.89 -15.55
CA VAL A 113 25.58 -11.22 -15.37
C VAL A 113 26.96 -11.25 -16.04
N ALA A 114 27.71 -12.35 -15.88
CA ALA A 114 29.05 -12.49 -16.46
C ALA A 114 29.05 -12.28 -18.00
N ASP A 115 28.00 -12.74 -18.69
CA ASP A 115 27.91 -12.73 -20.15
C ASP A 115 27.26 -11.45 -20.71
N GLY A 116 26.93 -10.46 -19.87
CA GLY A 116 26.30 -9.20 -20.30
C GLY A 116 25.11 -8.76 -19.44
N VAL A 117 24.29 -7.84 -19.96
CA VAL A 117 23.10 -7.33 -19.27
C VAL A 117 21.85 -8.05 -19.76
N LEU A 118 21.12 -8.69 -18.85
CA LEU A 118 19.86 -9.35 -19.13
C LEU A 118 18.67 -8.52 -18.69
N THR A 119 17.61 -8.55 -19.49
CA THR A 119 16.32 -7.95 -19.14
C THR A 119 15.39 -9.02 -18.58
N VAL A 120 14.99 -8.90 -17.32
CA VAL A 120 14.23 -9.95 -16.61
C VAL A 120 12.99 -9.35 -15.93
N PRO A 121 11.79 -9.91 -16.14
CA PRO A 121 10.59 -9.50 -15.41
C PRO A 121 10.74 -9.69 -13.91
N PHE A 122 10.07 -8.86 -13.10
CA PHE A 122 10.22 -8.90 -11.63
C PHE A 122 9.87 -10.25 -11.00
N ALA A 123 8.91 -10.97 -11.57
CA ALA A 123 8.48 -12.28 -11.07
C ALA A 123 9.55 -13.37 -11.18
N MET A 124 10.60 -13.16 -11.99
CA MET A 124 11.67 -14.13 -12.25
C MET A 124 12.97 -13.78 -11.51
N VAL A 125 12.88 -12.92 -10.49
CA VAL A 125 14.06 -12.40 -9.77
C VAL A 125 13.86 -12.59 -8.28
N GLU A 126 14.74 -13.38 -7.67
CA GLU A 126 14.80 -13.60 -6.23
C GLU A 126 16.07 -12.93 -5.66
N PRO A 127 16.05 -12.37 -4.45
CA PRO A 127 17.26 -11.96 -3.75
C PRO A 127 18.22 -13.16 -3.59
N ALA A 128 19.51 -12.97 -3.88
CA ALA A 128 20.53 -14.03 -3.78
C ALA A 128 21.23 -14.04 -2.44
#